data_AF-A0A8C4NDQ1-F1
#
_entry.id   AF-A0A8C4NDQ1-F1
#
_cell.length_a   1.000
_cell.length_b   1.000
_cell.length_c   1.000
_cell.angle_alpha   90.00
_cell.angle_beta   90.00
_cell.angle_gamma   90.00
#
_symmetry.space_group_name_H-M   'P 1'
#
loop_
_entity.id
_entity.type
_entity.pdbx_description
1 polymer ?
#
loop_
_entity_poly.entity_id
_entity_poly.type
_entity_poly.pdbx_seq_one_letter_code
_entity_poly.pdbx_strand_id
1 'polypeptide(L)'
;MAAWKRNVTGAGVVVSILDDGVDYTHPDLKNNYDPQASFDLNNRYFLDYDPKPHLNNGSEFNWHGTKCAGEVAMEANNSICGVGVAYDASIGGIRMLDGVVTDSVEAAALSYNNQHIDIYTCCWGPSDDGLKLSGPKQLVSLAMQEGAEKITTVPGGGCGNYFSGTSSAAPLAAGVIALALQANPRLTWRDVQYLVASTSKITDPLSRGWQVNGAGYHTHNEYGFGVMDAGLLVQQAMLWTSVGPVRICQATVDVEPQAIQSRGKLELNLEMDGCRDTAHHISSLEHVQVAITLSSSCRGNIGVTLISPFGTISELLAPRFLDNSTEGLKDWSFLSVQMWGERPEGTWTLQIFDKTGTVADCYVSSSESQAGTLEAVSFTFRGTNELIRSHELSDFSNMQMFTPGYNVEDVWRQKRVDHMMIEKEFAHENLNKIIAEDIPLGWQHPHKDNLRPGTMEAGMESSSLARKIFETWKHLRKEMTHLWDYIRSINSLKVTARFHSHCCF
;
A
#
# COMPACT_ATOMS: atom_id res chain seq x y z
N MET A 1 -17.96 15.49 6.02
CA MET A 1 -17.84 14.22 5.27
C MET A 1 -19.06 13.33 5.52
N ALA A 2 -19.50 12.47 4.57
CA ALA A 2 -20.66 11.58 4.74
C ALA A 2 -20.48 10.58 5.90
N ALA A 3 -19.27 10.01 6.04
CA ALA A 3 -18.90 9.11 7.14
C ALA A 3 -19.09 9.77 8.53
N TRP A 4 -18.59 10.99 8.73
CA TRP A 4 -18.74 11.73 10.00
C TRP A 4 -20.20 11.98 10.38
N LYS A 5 -21.07 12.26 9.41
CA LYS A 5 -22.52 12.41 9.65
C LYS A 5 -23.17 11.12 10.17
N ARG A 6 -22.50 9.98 10.03
CA ARG A 6 -22.91 8.67 10.55
C ARG A 6 -22.09 8.22 11.76
N ASN A 7 -21.44 9.16 12.45
CA ASN A 7 -20.65 8.89 13.67
C ASN A 7 -19.49 7.89 13.42
N VAL A 8 -18.97 7.86 12.19
CA VAL A 8 -17.75 7.16 11.83
C VAL A 8 -16.64 8.21 11.74
N THR A 9 -15.76 8.24 12.73
CA THR A 9 -14.79 9.30 13.05
C THR A 9 -13.38 8.77 13.37
N GLY A 10 -13.18 7.45 13.30
CA GLY A 10 -11.93 6.75 13.63
C GLY A 10 -11.89 6.12 15.02
N ALA A 11 -12.94 6.31 15.83
CA ALA A 11 -12.95 5.89 17.22
C ALA A 11 -12.65 4.39 17.40
N GLY A 12 -11.70 4.09 18.29
CA GLY A 12 -11.29 2.72 18.64
C GLY A 12 -10.25 2.08 17.70
N VAL A 13 -9.81 2.81 16.67
CA VAL A 13 -8.71 2.41 15.78
C VAL A 13 -7.42 3.10 16.21
N VAL A 14 -6.31 2.36 16.17
CA VAL A 14 -4.98 2.86 16.55
C VAL A 14 -4.09 3.00 15.32
N VAL A 15 -3.59 4.22 15.06
CA VAL A 15 -2.69 4.55 13.96
C VAL A 15 -1.32 4.95 14.51
N SER A 16 -0.24 4.52 13.85
CA SER A 16 1.13 4.90 14.21
C SER A 16 1.88 5.51 13.01
N ILE A 17 2.45 6.69 13.23
CA ILE A 17 3.29 7.39 12.25
C ILE A 17 4.74 6.91 12.38
N LEU A 18 5.31 6.30 11.34
CA LEU A 18 6.71 5.86 11.33
C LEU A 18 7.54 6.91 10.62
N ASP A 19 8.23 7.77 11.37
CA ASP A 19 8.82 8.99 10.81
C ASP A 19 9.94 9.61 11.70
N ASP A 20 10.13 10.93 11.65
CA ASP A 20 11.10 11.71 12.40
C ASP A 20 10.67 12.03 13.86
N GLY A 21 9.43 11.72 14.22
CA GLY A 21 8.86 11.88 15.56
C GLY A 21 7.48 12.54 15.54
N VAL A 22 6.74 12.38 16.64
CA VAL A 22 5.41 12.98 16.82
C VAL A 22 5.42 13.83 18.09
N ASP A 23 5.13 15.12 17.96
CA ASP A 23 4.92 16.01 19.10
C ASP A 23 3.58 15.70 19.77
N TYR A 24 3.56 14.65 20.59
CA TYR A 24 2.38 14.25 21.35
C TYR A 24 1.90 15.30 22.36
N THR A 25 2.71 16.32 22.64
CA THR A 25 2.30 17.45 23.51
C THR A 25 1.54 18.53 22.75
N HIS A 26 1.42 18.42 21.43
CA HIS A 26 0.65 19.35 20.61
C HIS A 26 -0.81 19.41 21.10
N PRO A 27 -1.40 20.62 21.26
CA PRO A 27 -2.77 20.77 21.77
C PRO A 27 -3.83 19.96 21.02
N ASP A 28 -3.66 19.77 19.71
CA ASP A 28 -4.58 18.95 18.87
C ASP A 28 -4.27 17.46 18.83
N LEU A 29 -3.12 17.01 19.35
CA LEU A 29 -2.75 15.60 19.32
C LEU A 29 -2.80 14.96 20.70
N LYS A 30 -2.56 15.73 21.77
CA LYS A 30 -2.42 15.23 23.14
C LYS A 30 -3.58 14.37 23.64
N ASN A 31 -4.80 14.65 23.19
CA ASN A 31 -6.00 13.93 23.62
C ASN A 31 -6.18 12.61 22.88
N ASN A 32 -5.67 12.53 21.64
CA ASN A 32 -5.69 11.34 20.82
C ASN A 32 -4.40 10.52 20.93
N TYR A 33 -3.37 11.05 21.58
CA TYR A 33 -2.06 10.40 21.68
C TYR A 33 -2.13 9.05 22.41
N ASP A 34 -1.47 8.05 21.81
CA ASP A 34 -1.36 6.71 22.38
C ASP A 34 0.12 6.31 22.60
N PRO A 35 0.56 6.20 23.86
CA PRO A 35 1.92 5.79 24.17
C PRO A 35 2.22 4.33 23.82
N GLN A 36 1.21 3.44 23.75
CA GLN A 36 1.42 2.05 23.34
C GLN A 36 1.62 1.91 21.83
N ALA A 37 1.24 2.94 21.07
CA ALA A 37 1.51 3.06 19.65
C ALA A 37 2.80 3.84 19.35
N SER A 38 3.63 4.09 20.37
CA SER A 38 4.75 5.02 20.25
C SER A 38 6.07 4.47 20.77
N PHE A 39 7.17 4.79 20.08
CA PHE A 39 8.51 4.36 20.47
C PHE A 39 9.61 5.21 19.82
N ASP A 40 10.77 5.35 20.47
CA ASP A 40 11.97 5.93 19.85
C ASP A 40 13.00 4.84 19.55
N LEU A 41 13.28 4.64 18.26
CA LEU A 41 14.30 3.69 17.77
C LEU A 41 15.64 4.36 17.45
N ASN A 42 15.72 5.68 17.47
CA ASN A 42 16.92 6.45 17.21
C ASN A 42 17.82 6.60 18.44
N ASN A 43 17.26 6.48 19.64
CA ASN A 43 18.05 6.51 20.88
C ASN A 43 18.85 5.21 21.08
N ARG A 44 20.11 5.22 20.63
CA ARG A 44 21.04 4.06 20.71
C ARG A 44 21.53 3.74 22.12
N TYR A 45 21.27 4.59 23.11
CA TYR A 45 21.88 4.47 24.44
C TYR A 45 20.86 4.11 25.53
N PHE A 46 19.59 4.44 25.35
CA PHE A 46 18.51 4.12 26.28
C PHE A 46 17.23 3.81 25.51
N LEU A 47 16.47 2.80 25.95
CA LEU A 47 15.12 2.57 25.46
C LEU A 47 14.28 3.77 25.93
N ASP A 48 14.00 4.68 25.01
CA ASP A 48 13.13 5.82 25.24
C ASP A 48 11.77 5.55 24.57
N TYR A 49 10.71 5.68 25.36
CA TYR A 49 9.33 5.54 24.86
C TYR A 49 8.78 6.89 24.39
N ASP A 50 9.57 7.97 24.47
CA ASP A 50 9.21 9.31 24.05
C ASP A 50 9.49 9.50 22.54
N PRO A 51 8.46 9.56 21.67
CA PRO A 51 8.64 9.73 20.23
C PRO A 51 8.80 11.20 19.82
N LYS A 52 8.95 12.14 20.77
CA LYS A 52 8.91 13.57 20.50
C LYS A 52 10.09 13.96 19.60
N PRO A 53 9.85 14.78 18.57
CA PRO A 53 10.92 15.21 17.69
C PRO A 53 11.94 16.06 18.44
N HIS A 54 13.23 15.84 18.17
CA HIS A 54 14.27 16.74 18.65
C HIS A 54 14.24 18.03 17.85
N LEU A 55 13.91 19.14 18.52
CA LEU A 55 13.86 20.47 17.90
C LEU A 55 15.25 21.11 17.94
N ASN A 56 15.96 21.12 16.80
CA ASN A 56 17.24 21.80 16.67
C ASN A 56 17.02 23.27 16.29
N ASN A 57 17.08 24.18 17.28
CA ASN A 57 17.09 25.64 17.10
C ASN A 57 16.08 26.21 16.06
N GLY A 58 14.87 25.64 16.01
CA GLY A 58 13.81 26.11 15.11
C GLY A 58 13.92 25.65 13.64
N SER A 59 14.79 24.69 13.32
CA SER A 59 14.81 24.05 11.98
C SER A 59 13.62 23.08 11.82
N GLU A 60 12.98 23.10 10.64
CA GLU A 60 11.83 22.23 10.29
C GLU A 60 12.20 20.76 10.03
N PHE A 61 13.43 20.35 10.38
CA PHE A 61 14.00 19.08 9.94
C PHE A 61 13.24 17.86 10.49
N ASN A 62 12.70 17.97 11.71
CA ASN A 62 11.97 16.90 12.39
C ASN A 62 10.47 17.24 12.59
N TRP A 63 9.85 17.91 11.61
CA TRP A 63 8.43 18.33 11.70
C TRP A 63 7.49 17.37 10.97
N HIS A 64 8.03 16.43 10.20
CA HIS A 64 7.30 15.69 9.19
C HIS A 64 6.31 14.70 9.81
N GLY A 65 6.73 13.93 10.82
CA GLY A 65 5.86 12.99 11.52
C GLY A 65 4.71 13.68 12.27
N THR A 66 4.96 14.86 12.84
CA THR A 66 3.89 15.66 13.49
C THR A 66 2.88 16.20 12.48
N LYS A 67 3.33 16.63 11.28
CA LYS A 67 2.44 17.01 10.18
C LYS A 67 1.59 15.83 9.70
N CYS A 68 2.18 14.64 9.57
CA CYS A 68 1.47 13.42 9.22
C CYS A 68 0.43 13.02 10.28
N ALA A 69 0.79 13.08 11.57
CA ALA A 69 -0.12 12.78 12.68
C ALA A 69 -1.36 13.67 12.67
N GLY A 70 -1.18 14.97 12.37
CA GLY A 70 -2.27 15.94 12.30
C GLY A 70 -3.29 15.61 11.22
N GLU A 71 -2.85 15.23 10.02
CA GLU A 71 -3.75 14.85 8.92
C GLU A 71 -4.63 13.64 9.26
N VAL A 72 -4.10 12.70 10.06
CA VAL A 72 -4.85 11.54 10.52
C VAL A 72 -5.84 11.93 11.61
N ALA A 73 -5.35 12.51 12.71
CA ALA A 73 -6.05 12.50 14.00
C ALA A 73 -5.90 13.79 14.82
N MET A 74 -5.65 14.97 14.20
CA MET A 74 -5.82 16.22 14.95
C MET A 74 -7.28 16.38 15.40
N GLU A 75 -7.47 16.79 16.66
CA GLU A 75 -8.78 16.86 17.32
C GLU A 75 -9.77 17.79 16.57
N ALA A 76 -11.05 17.44 16.60
CA ALA A 76 -12.12 18.26 16.02
C ALA A 76 -12.69 19.25 17.05
N ASN A 77 -13.23 20.38 16.56
CA ASN A 77 -14.06 21.31 17.35
C ASN A 77 -13.40 21.92 18.60
N ASN A 78 -12.06 21.97 18.66
CA ASN A 78 -11.32 22.57 19.78
C ASN A 78 -10.81 24.00 19.48
N SER A 79 -11.11 24.55 18.29
CA SER A 79 -10.71 25.88 17.79
C SER A 79 -9.19 26.06 17.61
N ILE A 80 -8.46 24.96 17.41
CA ILE A 80 -7.02 24.95 17.16
C ILE A 80 -6.82 24.25 15.80
N CYS A 81 -5.92 24.81 14.98
CA CYS A 81 -5.61 24.37 13.61
C CYS A 81 -6.82 23.95 12.76
N GLY A 82 -7.07 22.64 12.63
CA GLY A 82 -8.03 22.05 11.70
C GLY A 82 -8.72 20.82 12.28
N VAL A 83 -8.90 19.77 11.47
CA VAL A 83 -9.46 18.49 11.90
C VAL A 83 -8.84 17.33 11.12
N GLY A 84 -8.46 16.25 11.80
CA GLY A 84 -7.96 15.04 11.18
C GLY A 84 -9.06 14.26 10.45
N VAL A 85 -8.71 13.46 9.46
CA VAL A 85 -9.69 12.61 8.76
C VAL A 85 -10.41 11.66 9.72
N ALA A 86 -9.66 11.09 10.65
CA ALA A 86 -10.10 10.19 11.71
C ALA A 86 -9.82 10.82 13.08
N TYR A 87 -10.46 11.97 13.34
CA TYR A 87 -10.22 12.82 14.49
C TYR A 87 -10.53 12.21 15.87
N ASP A 88 -11.17 11.03 15.95
CA ASP A 88 -11.36 10.26 17.19
C ASP A 88 -10.47 8.99 17.25
N ALA A 89 -9.60 8.78 16.25
CA ALA A 89 -8.63 7.68 16.29
C ALA A 89 -7.50 7.95 17.28
N SER A 90 -6.93 6.88 17.83
CA SER A 90 -5.72 6.97 18.64
C SER A 90 -4.50 7.11 17.73
N ILE A 91 -3.56 8.01 18.07
CA ILE A 91 -2.39 8.32 17.26
C ILE A 91 -1.09 8.15 18.04
N GLY A 92 -0.16 7.37 17.50
CA GLY A 92 1.18 7.20 18.02
C GLY A 92 2.26 7.63 17.04
N GLY A 93 3.52 7.57 17.48
CA GLY A 93 4.68 7.87 16.65
C GLY A 93 5.83 6.91 16.93
N ILE A 94 6.40 6.32 15.88
CA ILE A 94 7.67 5.61 15.95
C ILE A 94 8.74 6.48 15.31
N ARG A 95 9.61 7.03 16.16
CA ARG A 95 10.71 7.88 15.73
C ARG A 95 11.88 7.03 15.26
N MET A 96 12.14 7.04 13.96
CA MET A 96 13.17 6.21 13.32
C MET A 96 13.95 6.91 12.21
N LEU A 97 13.50 8.07 11.71
CA LEU A 97 14.19 8.78 10.61
C LEU A 97 15.23 9.81 11.08
N ASP A 98 15.13 10.30 12.32
CA ASP A 98 16.12 11.20 12.93
C ASP A 98 17.39 10.45 13.42
N GLY A 99 18.01 9.70 12.51
CA GLY A 99 19.13 8.82 12.80
C GLY A 99 19.55 7.95 11.61
N VAL A 100 20.51 7.06 11.84
CA VAL A 100 20.89 6.08 10.82
C VAL A 100 19.85 4.96 10.80
N VAL A 101 19.11 4.88 9.70
CA VAL A 101 18.13 3.84 9.41
C VAL A 101 18.84 2.59 8.89
N THR A 102 18.72 1.49 9.61
CA THR A 102 19.22 0.16 9.20
C THR A 102 18.04 -0.79 8.99
N ASP A 103 18.26 -1.89 8.26
CA ASP A 103 17.27 -2.97 8.09
C ASP A 103 16.64 -3.41 9.44
N SER A 104 17.46 -3.57 10.48
CA SER A 104 16.97 -3.90 11.81
C SER A 104 16.09 -2.83 12.47
N VAL A 105 16.30 -1.54 12.17
CA VAL A 105 15.48 -0.43 12.67
C VAL A 105 14.14 -0.41 11.93
N GLU A 106 14.15 -0.58 10.61
CA GLU A 106 12.93 -0.69 9.79
C GLU A 106 12.08 -1.88 10.23
N ALA A 107 12.67 -3.06 10.35
CA ALA A 107 11.98 -4.26 10.81
C ALA A 107 11.42 -4.10 12.24
N ALA A 108 12.17 -3.46 13.14
CA ALA A 108 11.69 -3.19 14.51
C ALA A 108 10.49 -2.23 14.51
N ALA A 109 10.52 -1.17 13.69
CA ALA A 109 9.41 -0.21 13.59
C ALA A 109 8.14 -0.85 13.03
N LEU A 110 8.27 -1.61 11.93
CA LEU A 110 7.14 -2.26 11.25
C LEU A 110 6.51 -3.39 12.08
N SER A 111 7.22 -3.93 13.06
CA SER A 111 6.72 -4.98 13.95
C SER A 111 6.36 -4.50 15.35
N TYR A 112 6.66 -3.24 15.68
CA TYR A 112 6.46 -2.70 17.02
C TYR A 112 4.99 -2.76 17.42
N ASN A 113 4.69 -3.49 18.49
CA ASN A 113 3.35 -3.61 19.07
C ASN A 113 2.23 -3.87 18.05
N ASN A 114 2.49 -4.77 17.10
CA ASN A 114 1.55 -5.15 16.04
C ASN A 114 0.28 -5.89 16.51
N GLN A 115 0.13 -6.11 17.82
CA GLN A 115 -1.12 -6.58 18.45
C GLN A 115 -1.98 -5.43 18.99
N HIS A 116 -1.41 -4.23 19.14
CA HIS A 116 -2.11 -3.01 19.54
C HIS A 116 -2.38 -2.03 18.38
N ILE A 117 -1.37 -1.71 17.57
CA ILE A 117 -1.45 -0.79 16.40
C ILE A 117 -2.16 -1.39 15.18
N ASP A 118 -3.25 -0.79 14.70
CA ASP A 118 -4.03 -1.30 13.57
C ASP A 118 -3.51 -0.87 12.20
N ILE A 119 -3.01 0.38 12.10
CA ILE A 119 -2.46 0.97 10.87
C ILE A 119 -1.08 1.56 11.13
N TYR A 120 -0.11 1.17 10.30
CA TYR A 120 1.19 1.82 10.21
C TYR A 120 1.21 2.71 8.97
N THR A 121 1.60 3.98 9.12
CA THR A 121 1.80 4.88 7.98
C THR A 121 3.27 5.25 7.85
N CYS A 122 3.83 4.88 6.70
CA CYS A 122 5.18 5.23 6.28
C CYS A 122 5.08 6.37 5.25
N CYS A 123 5.78 7.47 5.49
CA CYS A 123 5.86 8.59 4.54
C CYS A 123 7.29 8.78 4.00
N TRP A 124 8.05 7.68 3.96
CA TRP A 124 9.46 7.59 3.58
C TRP A 124 9.70 6.39 2.66
N GLY A 125 10.86 6.41 1.99
CA GLY A 125 11.33 5.36 1.09
C GLY A 125 12.76 5.66 0.62
N PRO A 126 13.30 4.89 -0.33
CA PRO A 126 14.58 5.22 -0.96
C PRO A 126 14.57 6.62 -1.59
N SER A 127 15.75 7.17 -1.84
CA SER A 127 15.88 8.52 -2.43
C SER A 127 15.15 8.62 -3.77
N ASP A 128 14.25 9.61 -3.91
CA ASP A 128 13.50 9.91 -5.14
C ASP A 128 14.36 10.65 -6.20
N ASP A 129 15.60 10.21 -6.39
CA ASP A 129 16.58 10.84 -7.29
C ASP A 129 16.48 10.33 -8.74
N GLY A 130 15.60 9.35 -9.00
CA GLY A 130 15.45 8.69 -10.30
C GLY A 130 16.63 7.78 -10.70
N LEU A 131 17.69 7.71 -9.88
CA LEU A 131 18.86 6.84 -10.05
C LEU A 131 18.65 5.52 -9.34
N LYS A 132 18.21 5.58 -8.08
CA LYS A 132 17.91 4.40 -7.27
C LYS A 132 16.64 3.73 -7.79
N LEU A 133 16.62 2.41 -7.70
CA LEU A 133 15.51 1.60 -8.17
C LEU A 133 14.42 1.58 -7.09
N SER A 134 13.65 2.67 -7.00
CA SER A 134 12.46 2.82 -6.15
C SER A 134 11.77 4.17 -6.39
N GLY A 135 10.46 4.25 -6.10
CA GLY A 135 9.74 5.51 -5.82
C GLY A 135 9.12 6.25 -7.01
N PRO A 136 8.07 7.07 -6.78
CA PRO A 136 7.19 7.60 -7.83
C PRO A 136 7.86 8.66 -8.74
N LYS A 137 7.36 8.75 -9.98
CA LYS A 137 7.91 9.63 -11.02
C LYS A 137 7.58 11.11 -10.79
N GLN A 138 8.39 11.99 -11.38
CA GLN A 138 8.31 13.45 -11.27
C GLN A 138 6.89 14.05 -11.46
N LEU A 139 6.07 13.50 -12.37
CA LEU A 139 4.72 14.01 -12.64
C LEU A 139 3.72 13.67 -11.53
N VAL A 140 3.84 12.48 -10.92
CA VAL A 140 3.03 12.07 -9.75
C VAL A 140 3.36 12.97 -8.56
N SER A 141 4.65 13.28 -8.36
CA SER A 141 5.10 14.20 -7.32
C SER A 141 4.59 15.63 -7.54
N LEU A 142 4.54 16.11 -8.78
CA LEU A 142 4.00 17.44 -9.14
C LEU A 142 2.48 17.51 -8.97
N ALA A 143 1.73 16.49 -9.42
CA ALA A 143 0.27 16.44 -9.24
C ALA A 143 -0.12 16.41 -7.74
N MET A 144 0.69 15.77 -6.90
CA MET A 144 0.51 15.79 -5.44
C MET A 144 0.99 17.09 -4.78
N GLN A 145 1.89 17.85 -5.42
CA GLN A 145 2.30 19.18 -4.96
C GLN A 145 1.24 20.25 -5.27
N GLU A 146 0.61 20.20 -6.45
CA GLU A 146 -0.43 21.19 -6.83
C GLU A 146 -1.74 21.02 -6.04
N GLY A 147 -1.98 19.85 -5.44
CA GLY A 147 -3.16 19.57 -4.60
C GLY A 147 -3.02 19.84 -3.10
N ALA A 148 -1.91 20.42 -2.63
CA ALA A 148 -1.52 20.38 -1.21
C ALA A 148 -1.29 21.75 -0.55
N GLU A 149 -2.36 22.55 -0.45
CA GLU A 149 -2.52 23.49 0.66
C GLU A 149 -3.28 22.79 1.79
N LYS A 150 -2.57 22.02 2.62
CA LYS A 150 -3.17 21.29 3.73
C LYS A 150 -2.82 21.96 5.05
N ILE A 151 -3.86 22.23 5.84
CA ILE A 151 -3.73 22.67 7.23
C ILE A 151 -3.46 21.42 8.07
N THR A 152 -2.37 21.41 8.82
CA THR A 152 -2.00 20.33 9.75
C THR A 152 -1.23 20.87 10.97
N THR A 153 -0.87 20.00 11.91
CA THR A 153 -0.11 20.33 13.12
C THR A 153 1.39 20.41 12.86
N VAL A 154 2.11 21.33 13.51
CA VAL A 154 3.58 21.39 13.53
C VAL A 154 4.11 21.40 14.97
N PRO A 155 5.34 20.91 15.21
CA PRO A 155 5.89 20.85 16.56
C PRO A 155 5.88 22.20 17.29
N GLY A 156 5.73 22.15 18.61
CA GLY A 156 5.65 23.34 19.46
C GLY A 156 4.25 23.95 19.56
N GLY A 157 3.22 23.23 19.11
CA GLY A 157 1.82 23.63 19.23
C GLY A 157 1.30 24.57 18.12
N GLY A 158 1.98 24.61 16.97
CA GLY A 158 1.63 25.49 15.85
C GLY A 158 0.81 24.79 14.76
N CYS A 159 0.26 25.58 13.84
CA CYS A 159 -0.43 25.08 12.66
C CYS A 159 0.43 25.31 11.41
N GLY A 160 0.67 24.26 10.64
CA GLY A 160 1.27 24.33 9.31
C GLY A 160 0.17 24.52 8.27
N ASN A 161 0.33 25.51 7.39
CA ASN A 161 -0.59 25.77 6.28
C ASN A 161 -0.04 25.25 4.93
N TYR A 162 1.08 24.52 4.99
CA TYR A 162 1.75 23.95 3.84
C TYR A 162 2.40 22.61 4.21
N PHE A 163 1.89 21.54 3.61
CA PHE A 163 2.45 20.20 3.69
C PHE A 163 2.13 19.47 2.38
N SER A 164 3.14 19.28 1.54
CA SER A 164 3.00 18.80 0.17
C SER A 164 3.81 17.55 -0.13
N GLY A 165 3.53 16.91 -1.27
CA GLY A 165 4.16 15.66 -1.69
C GLY A 165 3.36 14.41 -1.32
N THR A 166 3.83 13.25 -1.80
CA THR A 166 3.27 11.91 -1.53
C THR A 166 3.14 11.62 -0.03
N SER A 167 4.06 12.16 0.77
CA SER A 167 4.06 12.08 2.22
C SER A 167 2.84 12.70 2.90
N SER A 168 2.11 13.60 2.24
CA SER A 168 0.82 14.14 2.71
C SER A 168 -0.39 13.34 2.21
N ALA A 169 -0.22 12.44 1.24
CA ALA A 169 -1.30 11.61 0.72
C ALA A 169 -1.49 10.34 1.56
N ALA A 170 -0.38 9.74 2.01
CA ALA A 170 -0.41 8.52 2.81
C ALA A 170 -1.15 8.67 4.17
N PRO A 171 -0.96 9.75 4.95
CA PRO A 171 -1.68 9.95 6.22
C PRO A 171 -3.18 10.17 6.01
N LEU A 172 -3.58 10.89 4.95
CA LEU A 172 -5.00 11.00 4.59
C LEU A 172 -5.62 9.63 4.26
N ALA A 173 -4.92 8.80 3.48
CA ALA A 173 -5.36 7.44 3.19
C ALA A 173 -5.46 6.59 4.47
N ALA A 174 -4.48 6.68 5.37
CA ALA A 174 -4.51 6.02 6.68
C ALA A 174 -5.73 6.46 7.51
N GLY A 175 -6.05 7.75 7.50
CA GLY A 175 -7.27 8.28 8.13
C GLY A 175 -8.55 7.70 7.54
N VAL A 176 -8.67 7.63 6.21
CA VAL A 176 -9.84 7.02 5.55
C VAL A 176 -9.97 5.53 5.89
N ILE A 177 -8.85 4.79 5.92
CA ILE A 177 -8.83 3.38 6.31
C ILE A 177 -9.22 3.22 7.79
N ALA A 178 -8.83 4.15 8.67
CA ALA A 178 -9.26 4.14 10.07
C ALA A 178 -10.79 4.29 10.19
N LEU A 179 -11.43 5.12 9.35
CA LEU A 179 -12.90 5.18 9.29
C LEU A 179 -13.51 3.82 8.87
N ALA A 180 -12.89 3.14 7.90
CA ALA A 180 -13.31 1.82 7.45
C ALA A 180 -13.21 0.75 8.54
N LEU A 181 -12.09 0.74 9.28
CA LEU A 181 -11.84 -0.21 10.36
C LEU A 181 -12.75 0.04 11.56
N GLN A 182 -13.12 1.29 11.84
CA GLN A 182 -14.19 1.57 12.81
C GLN A 182 -15.52 0.97 12.34
N ALA A 183 -15.86 1.15 11.07
CA ALA A 183 -17.11 0.65 10.50
C ALA A 183 -17.17 -0.88 10.46
N ASN A 184 -16.04 -1.55 10.21
CA ASN A 184 -15.91 -2.99 10.25
C ASN A 184 -14.53 -3.43 10.77
N PRO A 185 -14.38 -3.70 12.07
CA PRO A 185 -13.13 -4.13 12.69
C PRO A 185 -12.69 -5.55 12.30
N ARG A 186 -13.48 -6.28 11.50
CA ARG A 186 -13.15 -7.63 11.02
C ARG A 186 -12.44 -7.63 9.67
N LEU A 187 -12.35 -6.48 9.01
CA LEU A 187 -11.65 -6.35 7.74
C LEU A 187 -10.20 -6.84 7.87
N THR A 188 -9.78 -7.65 6.92
CA THR A 188 -8.39 -8.03 6.77
C THR A 188 -7.62 -7.01 5.95
N TRP A 189 -6.28 -7.11 5.94
CA TRP A 189 -5.41 -6.24 5.15
C TRP A 189 -5.69 -6.38 3.65
N ARG A 190 -6.13 -7.56 3.20
CA ARG A 190 -6.58 -7.82 1.82
C ARG A 190 -7.94 -7.21 1.57
N ASP A 191 -8.89 -7.35 2.50
CA ASP A 191 -10.22 -6.74 2.38
C ASP A 191 -10.13 -5.22 2.19
N VAL A 192 -9.25 -4.56 2.93
CA VAL A 192 -8.98 -3.12 2.75
C VAL A 192 -8.51 -2.82 1.32
N GLN A 193 -7.61 -3.62 0.74
CA GLN A 193 -7.15 -3.41 -0.65
C GLN A 193 -8.27 -3.63 -1.67
N TYR A 194 -9.12 -4.64 -1.49
CA TYR A 194 -10.31 -4.85 -2.32
C TYR A 194 -11.27 -3.66 -2.24
N LEU A 195 -11.54 -3.16 -1.03
CA LEU A 195 -12.39 -1.99 -0.82
C LEU A 195 -11.78 -0.76 -1.50
N VAL A 196 -10.48 -0.50 -1.36
CA VAL A 196 -9.82 0.61 -2.08
C VAL A 196 -9.96 0.45 -3.58
N ALA A 197 -9.65 -0.72 -4.14
CA ALA A 197 -9.73 -0.95 -5.58
C ALA A 197 -11.17 -0.76 -6.14
N SER A 198 -12.18 -1.15 -5.38
CA SER A 198 -13.59 -1.10 -5.82
C SER A 198 -14.32 0.21 -5.50
N THR A 199 -13.78 1.04 -4.62
CA THR A 199 -14.44 2.29 -4.15
C THR A 199 -13.68 3.57 -4.51
N SER A 200 -12.48 3.45 -5.07
CA SER A 200 -11.78 4.59 -5.65
C SER A 200 -12.50 5.13 -6.89
N LYS A 201 -12.28 6.42 -7.16
CA LYS A 201 -12.95 7.18 -8.23
C LYS A 201 -11.95 7.87 -9.14
N ILE A 202 -12.33 8.08 -10.40
CA ILE A 202 -11.53 8.79 -11.37
C ILE A 202 -11.36 10.26 -10.92
N THR A 203 -10.13 10.77 -10.93
CA THR A 203 -9.79 12.12 -10.45
C THR A 203 -9.70 13.14 -11.58
N ASP A 204 -8.94 12.79 -12.61
CA ASP A 204 -8.71 13.59 -13.81
C ASP A 204 -9.03 12.71 -15.03
N PRO A 205 -10.24 12.81 -15.61
CA PRO A 205 -10.63 11.98 -16.73
C PRO A 205 -9.85 12.32 -18.01
N LEU A 206 -9.24 13.52 -18.09
CA LEU A 206 -8.47 13.97 -19.25
C LEU A 206 -7.03 13.43 -19.24
N SER A 207 -6.57 12.93 -18.09
CA SER A 207 -5.24 12.32 -18.00
C SER A 207 -5.12 11.12 -18.94
N ARG A 208 -4.00 11.09 -19.68
CA ARG A 208 -3.70 10.00 -20.61
C ARG A 208 -3.12 8.82 -19.84
N GLY A 209 -3.77 7.67 -19.94
CA GLY A 209 -3.29 6.44 -19.30
C GLY A 209 -4.39 5.64 -18.62
N TRP A 210 -5.60 6.22 -18.49
CA TRP A 210 -6.75 5.49 -17.97
C TRP A 210 -7.09 4.31 -18.88
N GLN A 211 -7.28 3.16 -18.26
CA GLN A 211 -7.77 1.94 -18.90
C GLN A 211 -8.73 1.22 -17.96
N VAL A 212 -9.56 0.35 -18.54
CA VAL A 212 -10.39 -0.59 -17.79
C VAL A 212 -9.77 -1.97 -17.98
N ASN A 213 -9.49 -2.63 -16.87
CA ASN A 213 -8.87 -3.94 -16.87
C ASN A 213 -9.89 -5.05 -17.22
N GLY A 214 -9.43 -6.29 -17.36
CA GLY A 214 -10.28 -7.44 -17.72
C GLY A 214 -11.38 -7.77 -16.70
N ALA A 215 -11.29 -7.25 -15.47
CA ALA A 215 -12.30 -7.42 -14.43
C ALA A 215 -13.22 -6.20 -14.26
N GLY A 216 -13.03 -5.15 -15.05
CA GLY A 216 -13.86 -3.95 -15.04
C GLY A 216 -13.37 -2.82 -14.12
N TYR A 217 -12.19 -2.94 -13.50
CA TYR A 217 -11.61 -1.87 -12.70
C TYR A 217 -10.97 -0.81 -13.62
N HIS A 218 -11.23 0.46 -13.34
CA HIS A 218 -10.44 1.53 -13.94
C HIS A 218 -9.06 1.60 -13.26
N THR A 219 -8.01 1.75 -14.05
CA THR A 219 -6.63 1.75 -13.57
C THR A 219 -5.80 2.80 -14.31
N HIS A 220 -4.79 3.34 -13.62
CA HIS A 220 -3.86 4.33 -14.12
C HIS A 220 -2.48 4.15 -13.48
N ASN A 221 -1.39 4.32 -14.22
CA ASN A 221 -0.03 4.24 -13.67
C ASN A 221 0.24 5.28 -12.56
N GLU A 222 -0.38 6.45 -12.68
CA GLU A 222 -0.16 7.59 -11.76
C GLU A 222 -1.20 7.69 -10.64
N TYR A 223 -2.43 7.21 -10.89
CA TYR A 223 -3.54 7.35 -9.95
C TYR A 223 -3.99 6.01 -9.34
N GLY A 224 -3.41 4.88 -9.75
CA GLY A 224 -3.87 3.55 -9.34
C GLY A 224 -5.31 3.33 -9.78
N PHE A 225 -6.17 2.93 -8.84
CA PHE A 225 -7.62 2.86 -9.05
C PHE A 225 -8.32 4.21 -8.90
N GLY A 226 -7.61 5.31 -8.64
CA GLY A 226 -8.19 6.64 -8.43
C GLY A 226 -8.21 7.10 -6.97
N VAL A 227 -8.91 8.20 -6.69
CA VAL A 227 -8.99 8.79 -5.34
C VAL A 227 -9.93 8.01 -4.44
N MET A 228 -9.52 7.81 -3.19
CA MET A 228 -10.35 7.16 -2.18
C MET A 228 -11.59 8.00 -1.84
N ASP A 229 -12.78 7.43 -1.97
CA ASP A 229 -14.02 8.02 -1.47
C ASP A 229 -14.32 7.46 -0.07
N ALA A 230 -14.08 8.25 0.97
CA ALA A 230 -14.28 7.82 2.35
C ALA A 230 -15.73 7.42 2.67
N GLY A 231 -16.73 8.04 2.03
CA GLY A 231 -18.13 7.70 2.24
C GLY A 231 -18.47 6.35 1.64
N LEU A 232 -18.07 6.14 0.39
CA LEU A 232 -18.29 4.87 -0.33
C LEU A 232 -17.50 3.73 0.32
N LEU A 233 -16.25 3.97 0.70
CA LEU A 233 -15.40 2.97 1.35
C LEU A 233 -16.00 2.53 2.69
N VAL A 234 -16.45 3.46 3.53
CA VAL A 234 -17.14 3.15 4.80
C VAL A 234 -18.45 2.39 4.56
N GLN A 235 -19.24 2.81 3.57
CA GLN A 235 -20.48 2.12 3.21
C GLN A 235 -20.21 0.66 2.84
N GLN A 236 -19.24 0.43 1.94
CA GLN A 236 -18.89 -0.91 1.48
C GLN A 236 -18.24 -1.75 2.58
N ALA A 237 -17.42 -1.14 3.45
CA ALA A 237 -16.85 -1.80 4.61
C ALA A 237 -17.91 -2.41 5.54
N MET A 238 -19.03 -1.70 5.78
CA MET A 238 -20.13 -2.19 6.64
C MET A 238 -20.84 -3.43 6.07
N LEU A 239 -20.81 -3.59 4.76
CA LEU A 239 -21.49 -4.65 4.02
C LEU A 239 -20.52 -5.73 3.54
N TRP A 240 -19.23 -5.56 3.82
CA TRP A 240 -18.17 -6.40 3.29
C TRP A 240 -18.16 -7.80 3.92
N THR A 241 -18.08 -8.81 3.04
CA THR A 241 -17.75 -10.18 3.41
C THR A 241 -16.28 -10.42 3.11
N SER A 242 -15.52 -10.85 4.12
CA SER A 242 -14.08 -11.08 3.96
C SER A 242 -13.79 -12.10 2.87
N VAL A 243 -12.77 -11.79 2.07
CA VAL A 243 -12.32 -12.67 1.00
C VAL A 243 -11.72 -13.96 1.53
N GLY A 244 -11.80 -15.03 0.74
CA GLY A 244 -11.17 -16.31 1.05
C GLY A 244 -9.64 -16.22 1.23
N PRO A 245 -8.99 -17.28 1.72
CA PRO A 245 -7.54 -17.29 1.97
C PRO A 245 -6.74 -16.99 0.70
N VAL A 246 -5.62 -16.28 0.88
CA VAL A 246 -4.71 -15.98 -0.22
C VAL A 246 -4.12 -17.28 -0.78
N ARG A 247 -4.07 -17.36 -2.11
CA ARG A 247 -3.37 -18.39 -2.86
C ARG A 247 -2.19 -17.76 -3.57
N ILE A 248 -1.11 -18.51 -3.67
CA ILE A 248 0.13 -18.10 -4.34
C ILE A 248 0.43 -19.13 -5.40
N CYS A 249 0.45 -18.70 -6.66
CA CYS A 249 0.84 -19.50 -7.81
C CYS A 249 2.17 -18.96 -8.33
N GLN A 250 3.21 -19.79 -8.33
CA GLN A 250 4.52 -19.43 -8.85
C GLN A 250 4.77 -20.19 -10.14
N ALA A 251 5.24 -19.47 -11.15
CA ALA A 251 5.60 -20.03 -12.45
C ALA A 251 6.99 -19.53 -12.83
N THR A 252 7.96 -20.45 -12.93
CA THR A 252 9.26 -20.16 -13.52
C THR A 252 9.16 -20.40 -15.01
N VAL A 253 9.66 -19.45 -15.81
CA VAL A 253 9.66 -19.55 -17.27
C VAL A 253 11.07 -19.92 -17.72
N ASP A 254 11.20 -21.07 -18.37
CA ASP A 254 12.44 -21.46 -19.04
C ASP A 254 12.63 -20.55 -20.27
N VAL A 255 13.45 -19.52 -20.12
CA VAL A 255 13.86 -18.62 -21.20
C VAL A 255 15.33 -18.84 -21.53
N GLU A 256 15.62 -19.24 -22.76
CA GLU A 256 16.99 -19.17 -23.29
C GLU A 256 17.42 -17.71 -23.36
N PRO A 257 18.69 -17.35 -23.10
CA PRO A 257 19.14 -15.97 -23.14
C PRO A 257 18.75 -15.24 -24.43
N GLN A 258 17.93 -14.18 -24.31
CA GLN A 258 17.41 -13.43 -25.46
C GLN A 258 18.07 -12.06 -25.56
N ALA A 259 18.59 -11.73 -26.75
CA ALA A 259 19.21 -10.43 -26.99
C ALA A 259 18.16 -9.30 -27.10
N ILE A 260 18.36 -8.23 -26.33
CA ILE A 260 17.60 -6.99 -26.44
C ILE A 260 18.34 -6.10 -27.44
N GLN A 261 17.77 -5.91 -28.63
CA GLN A 261 18.41 -5.09 -29.67
C GLN A 261 18.39 -3.59 -29.28
N SER A 262 19.46 -2.86 -29.62
CA SER A 262 19.48 -1.40 -29.44
C SER A 262 18.37 -0.75 -30.27
N ARG A 263 17.64 0.18 -29.65
CA ARG A 263 16.43 0.83 -30.21
C ARG A 263 15.34 -0.17 -30.62
N GLY A 264 15.42 -1.39 -30.11
CA GLY A 264 14.53 -2.50 -30.43
C GLY A 264 13.56 -2.82 -29.30
N LYS A 265 12.70 -3.79 -29.59
CA LYS A 265 11.76 -4.38 -28.63
C LYS A 265 11.89 -5.90 -28.70
N LEU A 266 12.15 -6.51 -27.54
CA LEU A 266 11.98 -7.94 -27.30
C LEU A 266 10.55 -8.16 -26.79
N GLU A 267 9.87 -9.17 -27.34
CA GLU A 267 8.51 -9.54 -26.94
C GLU A 267 8.47 -11.05 -26.69
N LEU A 268 8.03 -11.43 -25.49
CA LEU A 268 7.83 -12.82 -25.09
C LEU A 268 6.35 -13.08 -24.84
N ASN A 269 5.81 -14.13 -25.45
CA ASN A 269 4.46 -14.63 -25.17
C ASN A 269 4.59 -15.86 -24.28
N LEU A 270 4.04 -15.76 -23.07
CA LEU A 270 4.24 -16.69 -21.97
C LEU A 270 2.87 -17.28 -21.60
N GLU A 271 2.69 -18.57 -21.83
CA GLU A 271 1.45 -19.27 -21.47
C GLU A 271 1.45 -19.59 -19.98
N MET A 272 0.44 -19.11 -19.27
CA MET A 272 0.24 -19.36 -17.85
C MET A 272 -1.08 -20.07 -17.63
N ASP A 273 -1.09 -21.08 -16.77
CA ASP A 273 -2.28 -21.88 -16.44
C ASP A 273 -2.94 -21.46 -15.12
N GLY A 274 -2.38 -20.46 -14.42
CA GLY A 274 -2.89 -20.02 -13.12
C GLY A 274 -2.86 -21.11 -12.05
N CYS A 275 -1.90 -22.05 -12.15
CA CYS A 275 -1.78 -23.23 -11.31
C CYS A 275 -3.06 -24.08 -11.27
N ARG A 276 -3.75 -24.16 -12.42
CA ARG A 276 -4.95 -24.98 -12.60
C ARG A 276 -4.72 -26.41 -12.11
N ASP A 277 -5.78 -27.01 -11.57
CA ASP A 277 -5.78 -28.38 -11.03
C ASP A 277 -4.86 -28.61 -9.81
N THR A 278 -4.37 -27.54 -9.17
CA THR A 278 -3.59 -27.61 -7.93
C THR A 278 -4.29 -26.88 -6.77
N ALA A 279 -3.78 -27.07 -5.55
CA ALA A 279 -4.19 -26.28 -4.38
C ALA A 279 -3.80 -24.79 -4.50
N HIS A 280 -2.97 -24.41 -5.47
CA HIS A 280 -2.52 -23.05 -5.72
C HIS A 280 -3.31 -22.34 -6.82
N HIS A 281 -4.37 -22.96 -7.35
CA HIS A 281 -5.17 -22.40 -8.43
C HIS A 281 -5.73 -21.01 -8.07
N ILE A 282 -5.55 -20.04 -8.96
CA ILE A 282 -6.07 -18.68 -8.84
C ILE A 282 -7.06 -18.44 -9.99
N SER A 283 -8.24 -17.94 -9.65
CA SER A 283 -9.28 -17.52 -10.59
C SER A 283 -9.56 -16.01 -10.55
N SER A 284 -9.06 -15.31 -9.52
CA SER A 284 -9.18 -13.86 -9.36
C SER A 284 -7.88 -13.32 -8.80
N LEU A 285 -7.18 -12.50 -9.58
CA LEU A 285 -5.89 -11.91 -9.23
C LEU A 285 -6.02 -10.80 -8.19
N GLU A 286 -5.00 -10.68 -7.35
CA GLU A 286 -4.75 -9.54 -6.45
C GLU A 286 -3.44 -8.87 -6.87
N HIS A 287 -2.33 -9.58 -6.67
CA HIS A 287 -0.98 -9.09 -6.97
C HIS A 287 -0.35 -9.93 -8.08
N VAL A 288 0.24 -9.26 -9.06
CA VAL A 288 1.07 -9.89 -10.08
C VAL A 288 2.50 -9.43 -9.89
N GLN A 289 3.39 -10.36 -9.54
CA GLN A 289 4.82 -10.09 -9.44
C GLN A 289 5.56 -10.75 -10.61
N VAL A 290 6.45 -10.01 -11.25
CA VAL A 290 7.33 -10.50 -12.32
C VAL A 290 8.78 -10.22 -11.93
N ALA A 291 9.52 -11.27 -11.62
CA ALA A 291 10.95 -11.16 -11.35
C ALA A 291 11.75 -11.36 -12.64
N ILE A 292 12.66 -10.43 -12.91
CA ILE A 292 13.46 -10.40 -14.14
C ILE A 292 14.93 -10.31 -13.80
N THR A 293 15.73 -11.16 -14.44
CA THR A 293 17.19 -11.01 -14.52
C THR A 293 17.55 -10.62 -15.94
N LEU A 294 18.14 -9.44 -16.10
CA LEU A 294 18.64 -8.96 -17.39
C LEU A 294 19.96 -8.21 -17.21
N SER A 295 20.86 -8.38 -18.16
CA SER A 295 22.02 -7.52 -18.33
C SER A 295 21.69 -6.36 -19.27
N SER A 296 22.24 -5.16 -19.02
CA SER A 296 22.05 -3.99 -19.86
C SER A 296 23.29 -3.10 -19.84
N SER A 297 23.65 -2.53 -20.99
CA SER A 297 24.72 -1.51 -21.09
C SER A 297 24.28 -0.16 -20.55
N CYS A 298 22.98 0.09 -20.42
CA CYS A 298 22.43 1.29 -19.80
C CYS A 298 21.01 1.02 -19.30
N ARG A 299 20.88 0.77 -18.00
CA ARG A 299 19.62 0.36 -17.38
C ARG A 299 18.52 1.42 -17.53
N GLY A 300 18.84 2.71 -17.48
CA GLY A 300 17.87 3.79 -17.66
C GLY A 300 17.26 3.89 -19.07
N ASN A 301 17.86 3.25 -20.08
CA ASN A 301 17.25 3.15 -21.41
C ASN A 301 16.21 2.02 -21.49
N ILE A 302 16.22 1.07 -20.56
CA ILE A 302 15.33 -0.09 -20.59
C ILE A 302 13.94 0.29 -20.11
N GLY A 303 12.93 -0.10 -20.87
CA GLY A 303 11.54 -0.14 -20.43
C GLY A 303 10.99 -1.56 -20.40
N VAL A 304 10.10 -1.83 -19.45
CA VAL A 304 9.46 -3.13 -19.25
C VAL A 304 7.95 -2.92 -19.18
N THR A 305 7.20 -3.66 -19.98
CA THR A 305 5.74 -3.63 -20.02
C THR A 305 5.20 -5.05 -19.97
N LEU A 306 4.19 -5.27 -19.14
CA LEU A 306 3.48 -6.54 -19.03
C LEU A 306 2.06 -6.37 -19.54
N ILE A 307 1.59 -7.30 -20.36
CA ILE A 307 0.23 -7.34 -20.87
C ILE A 307 -0.44 -8.63 -20.40
N SER A 308 -1.59 -8.52 -19.76
CA SER A 308 -2.37 -9.67 -19.28
C SER A 308 -3.10 -10.40 -20.41
N PRO A 309 -3.61 -11.63 -20.19
CA PRO A 309 -4.44 -12.34 -21.17
C PRO A 309 -5.70 -11.58 -21.60
N PHE A 310 -6.17 -10.65 -20.76
CA PHE A 310 -7.32 -9.80 -21.04
C PHE A 310 -6.95 -8.45 -21.68
N GLY A 311 -5.66 -8.24 -21.96
CA GLY A 311 -5.16 -7.05 -22.65
C GLY A 311 -4.85 -5.87 -21.74
N THR A 312 -4.86 -6.03 -20.42
CA THR A 312 -4.49 -4.99 -19.46
C THR A 312 -3.00 -4.74 -19.52
N ILE A 313 -2.60 -3.48 -19.69
CA ILE A 313 -1.21 -3.09 -19.89
C ILE A 313 -0.66 -2.48 -18.61
N SER A 314 0.36 -3.09 -18.01
CA SER A 314 1.08 -2.52 -16.86
C SER A 314 2.50 -2.13 -17.27
N GLU A 315 2.83 -0.84 -17.12
CA GLU A 315 4.20 -0.36 -17.27
C GLU A 315 4.98 -0.69 -15.99
N LEU A 316 5.82 -1.73 -16.04
CA LEU A 316 6.58 -2.19 -14.87
C LEU A 316 7.85 -1.37 -14.64
N LEU A 317 8.48 -0.90 -15.72
CA LEU A 317 9.63 -0.02 -15.70
C LEU A 317 9.55 0.95 -16.87
N ALA A 318 9.56 2.25 -16.58
CA ALA A 318 9.74 3.27 -17.60
C ALA A 318 11.23 3.61 -17.76
N PRO A 319 11.63 4.10 -18.94
CA PRO A 319 12.97 4.67 -19.12
C PRO A 319 13.23 5.82 -18.12
N ARG A 320 14.44 5.86 -17.56
CA ARG A 320 14.87 6.78 -16.51
C ARG A 320 16.11 7.54 -16.98
N PHE A 321 15.93 8.82 -17.34
CA PHE A 321 16.95 9.65 -17.99
C PHE A 321 18.22 9.92 -17.16
N LEU A 322 18.19 9.68 -15.85
CA LEU A 322 19.36 9.82 -14.97
C LEU A 322 20.09 8.48 -14.74
N ASP A 323 19.45 7.33 -14.92
CA ASP A 323 20.01 6.02 -14.57
C ASP A 323 20.99 5.50 -15.63
N ASN A 324 22.25 5.91 -15.53
CA ASN A 324 23.34 5.43 -16.40
C ASN A 324 23.99 4.11 -15.94
N SER A 325 23.36 3.37 -15.03
CA SER A 325 23.90 2.14 -14.46
C SER A 325 24.04 1.03 -15.51
N THR A 326 25.12 0.25 -15.41
CA THR A 326 25.40 -0.95 -16.22
C THR A 326 25.09 -2.25 -15.47
N GLU A 327 24.52 -2.18 -14.26
CA GLU A 327 24.31 -3.36 -13.42
C GLU A 327 23.15 -4.26 -13.88
N GLY A 328 22.32 -3.75 -14.79
CA GLY A 328 21.09 -4.43 -15.23
C GLY A 328 20.09 -4.62 -14.09
N LEU A 329 19.28 -5.67 -14.19
CA LEU A 329 18.36 -6.13 -13.16
C LEU A 329 18.76 -7.55 -12.75
N LYS A 330 18.82 -7.83 -11.45
CA LYS A 330 19.18 -9.13 -10.91
C LYS A 330 18.06 -9.61 -10.02
N ASP A 331 17.31 -10.62 -10.48
CA ASP A 331 16.14 -11.15 -9.79
C ASP A 331 15.20 -10.05 -9.27
N TRP A 332 15.03 -9.00 -10.08
CA TRP A 332 14.28 -7.82 -9.65
C TRP A 332 12.80 -8.07 -9.84
N SER A 333 12.05 -8.10 -8.74
CA SER A 333 10.61 -8.34 -8.71
C SER A 333 9.82 -7.05 -8.89
N PHE A 334 9.25 -6.85 -10.07
CA PHE A 334 8.23 -5.82 -10.30
C PHE A 334 6.88 -6.30 -9.77
N LEU A 335 6.09 -5.40 -9.19
CA LEU A 335 4.73 -5.66 -8.72
C LEU A 335 3.73 -4.82 -9.54
N SER A 336 2.62 -5.44 -9.93
CA SER A 336 1.45 -4.75 -10.47
C SER A 336 0.17 -5.15 -9.75
N VAL A 337 -0.70 -4.17 -9.56
CA VAL A 337 -2.08 -4.32 -9.08
C VAL A 337 -3.10 -4.01 -10.18
N GLN A 338 -2.67 -3.67 -11.41
CA GLN A 338 -3.60 -3.23 -12.45
C GLN A 338 -4.46 -4.37 -13.01
N MET A 339 -4.02 -5.62 -12.83
CA MET A 339 -4.76 -6.81 -13.22
C MET A 339 -5.65 -7.36 -12.09
N TRP A 340 -5.96 -6.55 -11.07
CA TRP A 340 -6.82 -6.95 -9.95
C TRP A 340 -8.18 -7.47 -10.45
N GLY A 341 -8.61 -8.62 -9.92
CA GLY A 341 -9.84 -9.32 -10.29
C GLY A 341 -9.77 -10.15 -11.56
N GLU A 342 -8.70 -10.04 -12.37
CA GLU A 342 -8.59 -10.80 -13.61
C GLU A 342 -8.28 -12.28 -13.36
N ARG A 343 -8.56 -13.11 -14.36
CA ARG A 343 -8.09 -14.49 -14.40
C ARG A 343 -6.62 -14.51 -14.87
N PRO A 344 -5.74 -15.30 -14.23
CA PRO A 344 -4.35 -15.40 -14.68
C PRO A 344 -4.14 -16.30 -15.89
N GLU A 345 -5.13 -17.11 -16.29
CA GLU A 345 -4.92 -18.09 -17.35
C GLU A 345 -4.93 -17.49 -18.76
N GLY A 346 -3.96 -17.91 -19.55
CA GLY A 346 -3.79 -17.55 -20.95
C GLY A 346 -2.42 -16.95 -21.24
N THR A 347 -2.32 -16.30 -22.39
CA THR A 347 -1.08 -15.71 -22.88
C THR A 347 -0.78 -14.38 -22.18
N TRP A 348 0.33 -14.31 -21.45
CA TRP A 348 0.92 -13.07 -20.97
C TRP A 348 1.97 -12.58 -21.96
N THR A 349 1.99 -11.28 -22.25
CA THR A 349 3.02 -10.69 -23.12
C THR A 349 3.95 -9.82 -22.30
N LEU A 350 5.22 -10.21 -22.20
CA LEU A 350 6.29 -9.41 -21.61
C LEU A 350 7.05 -8.69 -22.72
N GLN A 351 7.04 -7.36 -22.69
CA GLN A 351 7.77 -6.50 -23.61
C GLN A 351 8.93 -5.82 -22.89
N ILE A 352 10.13 -5.98 -23.42
CA ILE A 352 11.32 -5.28 -22.96
C ILE A 352 11.85 -4.48 -24.15
N PHE A 353 12.02 -3.18 -23.99
CA PHE A 353 12.49 -2.32 -25.07
C PHE A 353 13.65 -1.45 -24.62
N ASP A 354 14.51 -1.12 -25.58
CA ASP A 354 15.61 -0.19 -25.38
C ASP A 354 15.26 1.14 -26.05
N LYS A 355 15.23 2.21 -25.25
CA LYS A 355 15.03 3.58 -25.71
C LYS A 355 16.35 4.35 -25.70
N THR A 356 17.36 3.79 -26.38
CA THR A 356 18.69 4.43 -26.55
C THR A 356 18.54 5.91 -26.89
N GLY A 357 19.24 6.75 -26.11
CA GLY A 357 19.15 8.21 -26.16
C GLY A 357 18.28 8.81 -25.05
N THR A 358 17.69 8.00 -24.17
CA THR A 358 17.00 8.50 -22.97
C THR A 358 18.00 9.04 -21.95
N VAL A 359 19.10 8.31 -21.72
CA VAL A 359 20.17 8.73 -20.82
C VAL A 359 21.30 9.35 -21.63
N ALA A 360 21.60 10.63 -21.37
CA ALA A 360 22.60 11.38 -22.14
C ALA A 360 24.02 10.81 -21.97
N ASP A 361 24.34 10.32 -20.76
CA ASP A 361 25.68 9.80 -20.41
C ASP A 361 25.92 8.35 -20.86
N CYS A 362 24.88 7.68 -21.34
CA CYS A 362 25.01 6.33 -21.90
C CYS A 362 25.43 6.39 -23.36
N TYR A 363 26.75 6.36 -23.60
CA TYR A 363 27.28 6.26 -24.95
C TYR A 363 27.12 4.82 -25.47
N VAL A 364 26.14 4.60 -26.34
CA VAL A 364 26.04 3.39 -27.15
C VAL A 364 26.74 3.66 -28.48
N SER A 365 27.77 2.87 -28.78
CA SER A 365 28.46 2.98 -30.07
C SER A 365 27.47 2.74 -31.22
N SER A 366 27.59 3.46 -32.33
CA SER A 366 26.78 3.21 -33.54
C SER A 366 26.97 1.80 -34.12
N SER A 367 27.99 1.07 -33.68
CA SER A 367 28.26 -0.33 -34.04
C SER A 367 27.64 -1.36 -33.08
N GLU A 368 27.09 -0.92 -31.94
CA GLU A 368 26.58 -1.80 -30.90
C GLU A 368 25.12 -2.14 -31.17
N SER A 369 24.87 -3.35 -31.68
CA SER A 369 23.53 -3.80 -32.07
C SER A 369 22.67 -4.27 -30.88
N GLN A 370 23.27 -4.54 -29.72
CA GLN A 370 22.62 -5.16 -28.57
C GLN A 370 22.74 -4.27 -27.33
N ALA A 371 21.60 -3.91 -26.75
CA ALA A 371 21.51 -3.10 -25.52
C ALA A 371 21.60 -3.96 -24.25
N GLY A 372 21.30 -5.26 -24.33
CA GLY A 372 21.29 -6.15 -23.18
C GLY A 372 20.88 -7.58 -23.51
N THR A 373 20.76 -8.41 -22.48
CA THR A 373 20.29 -9.80 -22.60
C THR A 373 19.31 -10.09 -21.47
N LEU A 374 18.16 -10.65 -21.81
CA LEU A 374 17.23 -11.22 -20.84
C LEU A 374 17.67 -12.64 -20.50
N GLU A 375 17.83 -12.96 -19.22
CA GLU A 375 18.41 -14.22 -18.74
C GLU A 375 17.42 -15.08 -17.97
N ALA A 376 16.50 -14.47 -17.20
CA ALA A 376 15.49 -15.21 -16.46
C ALA A 376 14.21 -14.39 -16.26
N VAL A 377 13.08 -15.10 -16.25
CA VAL A 377 11.75 -14.54 -15.92
C VAL A 377 11.03 -15.52 -15.00
N SER A 378 10.44 -15.01 -13.92
CA SER A 378 9.49 -15.76 -13.11
C SER A 378 8.29 -14.92 -12.73
N PHE A 379 7.16 -15.58 -12.56
CA PHE A 379 5.89 -14.99 -12.16
C PHE A 379 5.50 -15.50 -10.77
N THR A 380 5.00 -14.59 -9.94
CA THR A 380 4.27 -14.93 -8.73
C THR A 380 2.92 -14.23 -8.76
N PHE A 381 1.87 -15.01 -8.96
CA PHE A 381 0.49 -14.56 -8.86
C PHE A 381 -0.02 -14.76 -7.43
N ARG A 382 -0.69 -13.75 -6.89
CA ARG A 382 -1.45 -13.85 -5.64
C ARG A 382 -2.91 -13.57 -5.92
N GLY A 383 -3.81 -14.26 -5.24
CA GLY A 383 -5.24 -14.07 -5.44
C GLY A 383 -6.10 -15.09 -4.71
N THR A 384 -7.31 -15.29 -5.21
CA THR A 384 -8.26 -16.28 -4.69
C THR A 384 -8.70 -17.25 -5.79
N ASN A 385 -9.30 -18.37 -5.40
CA ASN A 385 -10.00 -19.31 -6.29
C ASN A 385 -11.52 -19.10 -6.29
N GLU A 386 -11.98 -18.01 -5.67
CA GLU A 386 -13.37 -17.62 -5.62
C GLU A 386 -13.51 -16.41 -6.52
N LEU A 387 -14.32 -16.53 -7.57
CA LEU A 387 -14.74 -15.35 -8.31
C LEU A 387 -15.57 -14.52 -7.34
N ILE A 388 -15.07 -13.34 -6.97
CA ILE A 388 -15.87 -12.32 -6.32
C ILE A 388 -16.87 -11.86 -7.39
N ARG A 389 -18.00 -12.56 -7.46
CA ARG A 389 -19.01 -12.29 -8.47
C ARG A 389 -19.52 -10.88 -8.25
N SER A 390 -19.56 -10.10 -9.32
CA SER A 390 -20.35 -8.86 -9.43
C SER A 390 -21.82 -9.02 -8.99
N HIS A 391 -22.31 -10.26 -8.83
CA HIS A 391 -23.64 -10.54 -8.31
C HIS A 391 -23.84 -10.19 -6.82
N GLU A 392 -22.83 -10.20 -5.95
CA GLU A 392 -23.02 -9.62 -4.61
C GLU A 392 -22.99 -8.09 -4.65
N LEU A 393 -22.26 -7.50 -5.59
CA LEU A 393 -22.28 -6.06 -5.87
C LEU A 393 -23.58 -5.58 -6.54
N SER A 394 -24.41 -6.50 -7.05
CA SER A 394 -25.71 -6.18 -7.67
C SER A 394 -26.85 -5.90 -6.69
N ASP A 395 -26.71 -6.29 -5.42
CA ASP A 395 -27.62 -5.89 -4.33
C ASP A 395 -27.34 -4.45 -3.83
N PHE A 396 -26.25 -3.84 -4.31
CA PHE A 396 -25.91 -2.45 -4.07
C PHE A 396 -26.43 -1.63 -5.24
N SER A 397 -27.70 -1.24 -5.19
CA SER A 397 -28.42 -0.50 -6.25
C SER A 397 -27.74 0.78 -6.75
N ASN A 398 -26.69 1.25 -6.07
CA ASN A 398 -25.95 2.47 -6.40
C ASN A 398 -24.52 2.19 -6.92
N MET A 399 -24.10 0.93 -7.00
CA MET A 399 -22.75 0.51 -7.40
C MET A 399 -22.78 -0.27 -8.72
N GLN A 400 -23.46 0.30 -9.72
CA GLN A 400 -23.27 -0.14 -11.09
C GLN A 400 -21.86 0.25 -11.55
N MET A 401 -20.88 -0.61 -11.25
CA MET A 401 -19.71 -0.79 -12.09
C MET A 401 -20.26 -1.05 -13.50
N PHE A 402 -20.22 -0.01 -14.32
CA PHE A 402 -20.90 0.13 -15.60
C PHE A 402 -22.44 0.25 -15.50
N THR A 403 -22.93 1.42 -15.90
CA THR A 403 -24.33 1.75 -16.19
C THR A 403 -25.18 0.56 -16.71
N PRO A 404 -26.49 0.50 -16.40
CA PRO A 404 -27.37 -0.56 -16.87
C PRO A 404 -27.57 -0.36 -18.37
N GLY A 405 -26.76 -1.06 -19.17
CA GLY A 405 -26.75 -0.89 -20.62
C GLY A 405 -25.45 -1.35 -21.28
N TYR A 406 -24.35 -1.52 -20.55
CA TYR A 406 -23.09 -2.02 -21.11
C TYR A 406 -22.84 -3.45 -20.67
N ASN A 407 -22.91 -4.37 -21.64
CA ASN A 407 -22.53 -5.76 -21.43
C ASN A 407 -21.02 -5.80 -21.21
N VAL A 408 -20.57 -6.43 -20.13
CA VAL A 408 -19.15 -6.69 -19.88
C VAL A 408 -18.53 -7.34 -21.12
N GLU A 409 -19.23 -8.22 -21.84
CA GLU A 409 -18.74 -8.78 -23.12
C GLU A 409 -18.40 -7.74 -24.21
N ASP A 410 -19.03 -6.57 -24.24
CA ASP A 410 -18.75 -5.54 -25.24
C ASP A 410 -17.41 -4.83 -24.97
N VAL A 411 -17.04 -4.65 -23.70
CA VAL A 411 -15.69 -4.18 -23.31
C VAL A 411 -14.63 -5.21 -23.73
N TRP A 412 -14.95 -6.50 -23.57
CA TRP A 412 -14.06 -7.60 -23.95
C TRP A 412 -13.86 -7.70 -25.46
N ARG A 413 -14.87 -7.28 -26.25
CA ARG A 413 -14.79 -7.24 -27.71
C ARG A 413 -14.10 -6.00 -28.25
N GLN A 414 -14.17 -4.86 -27.56
CA GLN A 414 -13.68 -3.58 -28.11
C GLN A 414 -12.17 -3.36 -27.96
N LYS A 415 -11.44 -4.13 -27.13
CA LYS A 415 -9.96 -4.08 -26.96
C LYS A 415 -9.34 -2.70 -26.70
N ARG A 416 -10.15 -1.64 -26.56
CA ARG A 416 -9.76 -0.27 -26.27
C ARG A 416 -10.93 0.42 -25.59
N VAL A 417 -10.69 0.87 -24.37
CA VAL A 417 -11.54 1.85 -23.70
C VAL A 417 -11.33 3.18 -24.42
N ASP A 418 -12.39 3.71 -25.01
CA ASP A 418 -12.38 5.07 -25.57
C ASP A 418 -12.30 6.07 -24.40
N HIS A 419 -11.55 7.16 -24.58
CA HIS A 419 -11.47 8.26 -23.62
C HIS A 419 -12.86 8.78 -23.23
N MET A 420 -13.80 8.75 -24.17
CA MET A 420 -15.21 9.09 -23.92
C MET A 420 -15.86 8.21 -22.83
N MET A 421 -15.43 6.96 -22.64
CA MET A 421 -15.95 6.07 -21.60
C MET A 421 -15.47 6.50 -20.20
N ILE A 422 -14.19 6.88 -20.08
CA ILE A 422 -13.60 7.41 -18.84
C ILE A 422 -14.28 8.71 -18.42
N GLU A 423 -14.51 9.63 -19.36
CA GLU A 423 -15.24 10.88 -19.07
C GLU A 423 -16.69 10.64 -18.63
N LYS A 424 -17.38 9.65 -19.23
CA LYS A 424 -18.75 9.28 -18.85
C LYS A 424 -18.80 8.67 -17.44
N GLU A 425 -17.88 7.77 -17.12
CA GLU A 425 -17.81 7.16 -15.80
C GLU A 425 -17.50 8.23 -14.74
N PHE A 426 -16.52 9.10 -15.00
CA PHE A 426 -16.23 10.24 -14.13
C PHE A 426 -17.45 11.14 -13.87
N ALA A 427 -18.24 11.43 -14.92
CA ALA A 427 -19.47 12.19 -14.77
C ALA A 427 -20.51 11.45 -13.91
N HIS A 428 -20.66 10.14 -14.11
CA HIS A 428 -21.57 9.29 -13.34
C HIS A 428 -21.18 9.19 -11.85
N GLU A 429 -19.89 8.95 -11.56
CA GLU A 429 -19.33 8.91 -10.20
C GLU A 429 -19.54 10.23 -9.44
N ASN A 430 -19.53 11.36 -10.16
CA ASN A 430 -19.76 12.68 -9.60
C ASN A 430 -21.24 13.03 -9.40
N LEU A 431 -22.14 12.44 -10.18
CA LEU A 431 -23.59 12.58 -10.01
C LEU A 431 -24.10 11.74 -8.83
N ASN A 432 -23.54 10.53 -8.66
CA ASN A 432 -23.92 9.59 -7.60
C ASN A 432 -23.01 9.68 -6.38
N LYS A 433 -22.83 10.89 -5.85
CA LYS A 433 -22.06 11.07 -4.61
C LYS A 433 -22.79 10.45 -3.44
N ILE A 434 -22.08 9.59 -2.71
CA ILE A 434 -22.59 8.98 -1.47
C ILE A 434 -22.91 10.08 -0.46
N ILE A 435 -24.18 10.14 -0.09
CA ILE A 435 -24.66 10.98 0.99
C ILE A 435 -24.70 10.19 2.29
N ALA A 436 -24.90 10.87 3.42
CA ALA A 436 -24.90 10.19 4.71
C ALA A 436 -25.99 9.12 4.75
N GLU A 437 -27.16 9.40 4.18
CA GLU A 437 -28.36 8.57 4.11
C GLU A 437 -28.10 7.20 3.45
N ASP A 438 -27.14 7.10 2.53
CA ASP A 438 -26.81 5.87 1.83
C ASP A 438 -25.98 4.89 2.69
N ILE A 439 -25.26 5.38 3.70
CA ILE A 439 -24.51 4.54 4.63
C ILE A 439 -25.52 3.83 5.55
N PRO A 440 -25.43 2.53 5.86
CA PRO A 440 -26.38 1.88 6.77
C PRO A 440 -26.40 2.50 8.17
N LEU A 441 -27.58 2.64 8.78
CA LEU A 441 -27.71 2.99 10.20
C LEU A 441 -27.54 1.71 11.02
N GLY A 442 -26.50 1.63 11.83
CA GLY A 442 -26.38 0.60 12.86
C GLY A 442 -25.26 -0.39 12.62
N TRP A 443 -24.11 -0.10 13.23
CA TRP A 443 -23.33 -1.11 13.94
C TRP A 443 -22.64 -0.44 15.13
N GLN A 444 -23.38 -0.25 16.22
CA GLN A 444 -22.76 0.08 17.50
C GLN A 444 -22.15 -1.21 18.04
N HIS A 445 -20.84 -1.41 17.83
CA HIS A 445 -20.15 -2.44 18.59
C HIS A 445 -19.93 -1.98 20.03
N PRO A 446 -20.12 -2.87 21.02
CA PRO A 446 -19.84 -2.54 22.40
C PRO A 446 -18.34 -2.20 22.51
N HIS A 447 -18.04 -1.11 23.21
CA HIS A 447 -16.69 -0.74 23.62
C HIS A 447 -15.90 -1.99 24.07
N LYS A 448 -14.59 -2.01 23.78
CA LYS A 448 -13.62 -3.06 24.18
C LYS A 448 -13.64 -3.38 25.70
N ASP A 449 -14.37 -2.63 26.51
CA ASP A 449 -14.46 -2.76 27.97
C ASP A 449 -15.36 -3.89 28.50
N ASN A 450 -16.09 -4.62 27.64
CA ASN A 450 -17.05 -5.64 28.09
C ASN A 450 -16.62 -7.11 27.93
N LEU A 451 -15.35 -7.40 27.62
CA LEU A 451 -14.80 -8.75 27.79
C LEU A 451 -14.33 -8.95 29.23
N ARG A 452 -15.28 -9.11 30.17
CA ARG A 452 -14.99 -9.71 31.48
C ARG A 452 -14.85 -11.23 31.30
N PRO A 453 -13.78 -11.88 31.79
CA PRO A 453 -13.72 -13.33 31.83
C PRO A 453 -14.67 -13.85 32.93
N GLY A 454 -15.77 -14.48 32.53
CA GLY A 454 -16.61 -15.28 33.42
C GLY A 454 -15.98 -16.65 33.69
N THR A 455 -15.32 -16.76 34.85
CA THR A 455 -15.17 -17.94 35.72
C THR A 455 -14.95 -19.33 35.08
N MET A 456 -13.71 -19.79 35.07
CA MET A 456 -13.39 -21.18 35.41
C MET A 456 -12.44 -21.17 36.62
N GLU A 457 -12.90 -21.73 37.74
CA GLU A 457 -12.03 -22.11 38.85
C GLU A 457 -11.02 -23.15 38.37
N ALA A 458 -9.73 -22.85 38.54
CA ALA A 458 -8.69 -23.83 38.74
C ALA A 458 -7.56 -23.19 39.56
N GLY A 459 -7.19 -23.86 40.66
CA GLY A 459 -6.40 -23.37 41.78
C GLY A 459 -5.13 -22.58 41.45
N MET A 460 -4.91 -21.52 42.24
CA MET A 460 -3.60 -20.94 42.49
C MET A 460 -2.68 -22.01 43.11
N GLU A 461 -1.52 -22.24 42.49
CA GLU A 461 -0.27 -22.33 43.23
C GLU A 461 0.78 -21.45 42.58
N SER A 462 1.37 -20.60 43.41
CA SER A 462 2.25 -19.49 43.07
C SER A 462 3.71 -19.91 42.92
N SER A 463 4.43 -19.10 42.13
CA SER A 463 5.81 -18.66 42.39
C SER A 463 6.92 -19.72 42.49
N SER A 464 7.67 -19.88 41.40
CA SER A 464 9.16 -19.95 41.38
C SER A 464 9.68 -20.28 39.99
N LEU A 465 8.84 -20.87 39.12
CA LEU A 465 9.23 -21.33 37.80
C LEU A 465 9.36 -20.19 36.78
N ALA A 466 8.46 -19.20 36.78
CA ALA A 466 8.50 -18.06 35.84
C ALA A 466 9.75 -17.18 36.03
N ARG A 467 10.20 -17.00 37.28
CA ARG A 467 11.45 -16.26 37.58
C ARG A 467 12.70 -17.06 37.20
N LYS A 468 12.69 -18.38 37.37
CA LYS A 468 13.77 -19.27 36.90
C LYS A 468 13.82 -19.34 35.38
N ILE A 469 12.68 -19.39 34.69
CA ILE A 469 12.62 -19.40 33.22
C ILE A 469 13.21 -18.10 32.65
N PHE A 470 12.89 -16.94 33.24
CA PHE A 470 13.38 -15.64 32.75
C PHE A 470 14.91 -15.46 32.94
N GLU A 471 15.48 -15.90 34.06
CA GLU A 471 16.94 -15.84 34.29
C GLU A 471 17.70 -16.92 33.49
N THR A 472 17.10 -18.09 33.24
CA THR A 472 17.68 -19.12 32.35
C THR A 472 17.68 -18.66 30.89
N TRP A 473 16.68 -17.87 30.48
CA TRP A 473 16.59 -17.26 29.14
C TRP A 473 17.69 -16.21 28.90
N LYS A 474 18.06 -15.44 29.93
CA LYS A 474 19.18 -14.49 29.86
C LYS A 474 20.53 -15.18 29.67
N HIS A 475 20.71 -16.36 30.25
CA HIS A 475 21.96 -17.12 30.13
C HIS A 475 22.08 -17.87 28.79
N LEU A 476 20.98 -18.43 28.27
CA LEU A 476 20.95 -19.14 26.99
C LEU A 476 21.09 -18.23 25.75
N ARG A 477 20.75 -16.93 25.87
CA ARG A 477 20.93 -15.93 24.80
C ARG A 477 22.40 -15.64 24.49
N LYS A 478 23.33 -16.01 25.38
CA LYS A 478 24.78 -15.82 25.21
C LYS A 478 25.48 -16.97 24.47
N GLU A 479 24.83 -18.13 24.29
CA GLU A 479 25.46 -19.33 23.69
C GLU A 479 24.77 -19.85 22.41
N MET A 480 23.74 -19.16 21.90
CA MET A 480 22.95 -19.65 20.74
C MET A 480 23.04 -18.75 19.49
N THR A 481 24.24 -18.33 19.12
CA THR A 481 24.52 -17.65 17.83
C THR A 481 24.52 -18.58 16.61
N HIS A 482 24.26 -19.89 16.76
CA HIS A 482 24.30 -20.84 15.64
C HIS A 482 23.05 -21.75 15.47
N LEU A 483 21.95 -21.51 16.20
CA LEU A 483 20.69 -22.29 16.02
C LEU A 483 19.58 -21.52 15.30
N TRP A 484 19.79 -20.24 14.97
CA TRP A 484 18.78 -19.37 14.37
C TRP A 484 18.50 -19.66 12.88
N ASP A 485 19.39 -20.37 12.19
CA ASP A 485 19.20 -20.76 10.80
C ASP A 485 18.30 -22.01 10.64
N TYR A 486 18.00 -22.75 11.72
CA TYR A 486 17.17 -23.95 11.67
C TYR A 486 15.68 -23.69 11.99
N ILE A 487 15.36 -22.65 12.76
CA ILE A 487 13.99 -22.35 13.24
C ILE A 487 13.16 -21.54 12.23
N ARG A 488 13.74 -21.11 11.09
CA ARG A 488 12.98 -20.47 9.99
C ARG A 488 12.02 -21.41 9.22
N SER A 489 11.87 -22.67 9.61
CA SER A 489 11.16 -23.69 8.80
C SER A 489 9.85 -24.26 9.36
N ILE A 490 9.28 -23.78 10.47
CA ILE A 490 8.04 -24.39 11.02
C ILE A 490 6.96 -23.36 11.37
N ASN A 491 5.80 -23.58 10.74
CA ASN A 491 4.57 -22.81 10.66
C ASN A 491 3.88 -22.38 11.97
N SER A 492 3.03 -21.36 11.76
CA SER A 492 1.73 -21.08 12.40
C SER A 492 1.72 -20.14 13.62
N LEU A 493 1.31 -18.89 13.37
CA LEU A 493 0.62 -18.06 14.36
C LEU A 493 -0.49 -17.27 13.65
N LYS A 494 -1.68 -17.31 14.23
CA LYS A 494 -2.92 -16.66 13.77
C LYS A 494 -2.69 -15.17 13.54
N VAL A 495 -2.91 -14.71 12.30
CA VAL A 495 -2.80 -13.30 11.91
C VAL A 495 -4.19 -12.66 11.96
N THR A 496 -4.45 -11.88 12.99
CA THR A 496 -5.44 -10.80 12.93
C THR A 496 -4.78 -9.70 12.09
N ALA A 497 -5.34 -9.43 10.92
CA ALA A 497 -4.69 -8.69 9.85
C ALA A 497 -4.63 -7.17 10.11
N ARG A 498 -3.45 -6.56 9.88
CA ARG A 498 -3.16 -5.14 10.10
C ARG A 498 -2.41 -4.55 8.93
N PHE A 499 -2.71 -3.30 8.60
CA PHE A 499 -2.40 -2.67 7.31
C PHE A 499 -1.15 -1.78 7.38
N HIS A 500 -0.32 -1.81 6.33
CA HIS A 500 0.80 -0.89 6.13
C HIS A 500 0.48 0.01 4.95
N SER A 501 0.24 1.31 5.18
CA SER A 501 0.15 2.28 4.09
C SER A 501 1.56 2.68 3.67
N HIS A 502 1.95 2.29 2.45
CA HIS A 502 3.09 2.85 1.71
C HIS A 502 4.49 2.62 2.30
N CYS A 503 4.82 1.38 2.67
CA CYS A 503 6.23 0.98 2.70
C CYS A 503 6.52 0.23 1.37
N CYS A 504 7.16 0.91 0.41
CA CYS A 504 7.65 0.29 -0.83
C CYS A 504 8.79 -0.67 -0.49
N PHE A 505 8.55 -1.98 -0.63
CA PHE A 505 9.60 -2.99 -0.80
C PHE A 505 9.48 -3.61 -2.18
#